data_AF-A0A7R9HT74-F1
#
_entry.id   AF-A0A7R9HT74-F1
#
_cell.length_a   1.000
_cell.length_b   1.000
_cell.length_c   1.000
_cell.angle_alpha   90.00
_cell.angle_beta   90.00
_cell.angle_gamma   90.00
#
_symmetry.space_group_name_H-M   'P 1'
#
loop_
_entity.id
_entity.type
_entity.pdbx_description
1 polymer ?
#
loop_
_entity_poly.entity_id
_entity_poly.type
_entity_poly.pdbx_seq_one_letter_code
_entity_poly.pdbx_strand_id
1 'polypeptide(L)'
;MANEEEVEKPIEVSIGLWIDLTNTSRFYDKAEVESENCRYLKLQCRGHGETPSEEQTKTFIHICQKFIAQHPSDVIGVHCTHGFNRTGFLIVSYLVEQINSSVGGAIKQFAEARQIDGEIKVQILVGPPGIYKADYLQELFRKYDDVEDTPSPPDLPDWCREYDDSDVSVVDEDTSHDKNGAASLSKGGKKRKREFQNKNPTFVEGVSGISAITFQPKLGEIQRKVQEFCGWESTGFPGCQPVSMDNNNIRLLHDKPYRVSWKADGTRYMMLILKANEVYCVDRDNSVFQVTGLKFPHRKNLDKHLTNTLLDGEMVIDKFNGKDIPRYLAYDIIKFEGQDVGKSSFSPIRLSCIDNEIVQPRHKAMKEGRIDKESEPFSIRLKQFWNITQAGNLLGDKFSKMLSHEPDGLIFQPSIDPYVAGRCMEVLKWKPPSHNSVDFKLKIVMEGGEGILPRKIGQLFVGGLETPFASMKITKATRELNNKIIECKIHDNQWTFMRERTDKSFPNSYNTAQAVYNSIRDPVTTHKLLDFIEQHRWLPDHDLMPPPNKISRR
;
A
#
# COMPACT_ATOMS: atom_id res chain seq x y z
N MET A 1 59.28 10.50 21.50
CA MET A 1 58.57 10.16 22.73
C MET A 1 57.16 10.67 22.57
N ALA A 2 56.24 9.79 22.18
CA ALA A 2 54.83 10.11 22.03
C ALA A 2 54.14 9.79 23.36
N ASN A 3 53.30 10.71 23.83
CA ASN A 3 52.48 10.54 25.03
C ASN A 3 51.36 9.54 24.74
N GLU A 4 51.21 8.54 25.60
CA GLU A 4 50.07 7.63 25.65
C GLU A 4 48.94 8.32 26.45
N GLU A 5 47.75 8.40 25.87
CA GLU A 5 46.51 8.83 26.55
C GLU A 5 45.96 7.68 27.41
N GLU A 6 45.69 7.96 28.68
CA GLU A 6 44.94 7.08 29.59
C GLU A 6 43.48 6.96 29.15
N VAL A 7 43.00 5.73 28.98
CA VAL A 7 41.59 5.40 28.67
C VAL A 7 40.87 5.08 29.99
N GLU A 8 39.84 5.87 30.35
CA GLU A 8 38.95 5.62 31.50
C GLU A 8 38.16 4.32 31.32
N LYS A 9 38.05 3.52 32.40
CA LYS A 9 37.26 2.27 32.44
C LYS A 9 35.77 2.57 32.73
N PRO A 10 34.83 1.85 32.11
CA PRO A 10 33.40 2.03 32.35
C PRO A 10 32.98 1.57 33.76
N ILE A 11 32.08 2.34 34.38
CA ILE A 11 31.48 2.07 35.69
C ILE A 11 30.41 0.98 35.52
N GLU A 12 30.51 -0.14 36.23
CA GLU A 12 29.45 -1.16 36.28
C GLU A 12 28.25 -0.63 37.08
N VAL A 13 27.08 -0.56 36.45
CA VAL A 13 25.85 -0.04 37.06
C VAL A 13 24.86 -1.19 37.30
N SER A 14 24.45 -1.41 38.55
CA SER A 14 23.49 -2.45 38.94
C SER A 14 22.07 -1.90 39.10
N ILE A 15 21.07 -2.60 38.53
CA ILE A 15 19.64 -2.27 38.74
C ILE A 15 19.22 -2.82 40.11
N GLY A 16 18.93 -1.94 41.06
CA GLY A 16 18.53 -2.34 42.42
C GLY A 16 17.01 -2.34 42.66
N LEU A 17 16.23 -1.69 41.80
CA LEU A 17 14.76 -1.68 41.87
C LEU A 17 14.14 -1.73 40.47
N TRP A 18 13.22 -2.67 40.25
CA TRP A 18 12.41 -2.79 39.05
C TRP A 18 10.96 -2.40 39.32
N ILE A 19 10.49 -1.32 38.69
CA ILE A 19 9.11 -0.83 38.77
C ILE A 19 8.36 -1.25 37.50
N ASP A 20 7.49 -2.24 37.67
CA ASP A 20 6.60 -2.74 36.63
C ASP A 20 5.26 -2.01 36.64
N LEU A 21 4.98 -1.29 35.54
CA LEU A 21 3.77 -0.52 35.32
C LEU A 21 2.69 -1.28 34.52
N THR A 22 2.91 -2.57 34.23
CA THR A 22 1.96 -3.39 33.47
C THR A 22 0.74 -3.77 34.32
N ASN A 23 -0.43 -3.84 33.68
CA ASN A 23 -1.66 -4.26 34.35
C ASN A 23 -1.77 -5.79 34.47
N THR A 24 -1.00 -6.54 33.66
CA THR A 24 -1.01 -8.01 33.63
C THR A 24 0.28 -8.58 34.22
N SER A 25 0.29 -9.81 34.69
CA SER A 25 1.50 -10.52 35.15
C SER A 25 2.26 -11.24 34.02
N ARG A 26 1.94 -10.92 32.76
CA ARG A 26 2.44 -11.67 31.59
C ARG A 26 3.90 -11.35 31.21
N PHE A 27 4.40 -10.18 31.60
CA PHE A 27 5.64 -9.63 31.02
C PHE A 27 6.88 -9.84 31.89
N TYR A 28 6.72 -9.92 33.21
CA TYR A 28 7.83 -10.03 34.16
C TYR A 28 7.50 -11.08 35.20
N ASP A 29 8.43 -12.01 35.44
CA ASP A 29 8.38 -12.92 36.57
C ASP A 29 9.09 -12.29 37.77
N LYS A 30 8.36 -12.13 38.88
CA LYS A 30 8.89 -11.56 40.11
C LYS A 30 10.06 -12.38 40.66
N ALA A 31 10.01 -13.71 40.56
CA ALA A 31 11.03 -14.58 41.12
C ALA A 31 12.36 -14.47 40.37
N GLU A 32 12.31 -14.24 39.07
CA GLU A 32 13.48 -14.03 38.22
C GLU A 32 14.19 -12.71 38.59
N VAL A 33 13.44 -11.62 38.73
CA VAL A 33 14.01 -10.31 39.10
C VAL A 33 14.63 -10.33 40.51
N GLU A 34 13.96 -10.96 41.47
CA GLU A 34 14.47 -11.06 42.84
C GLU A 34 15.70 -11.98 42.96
N SER A 35 15.88 -12.93 42.03
CA SER A 35 17.04 -13.83 42.02
C SER A 35 18.35 -13.12 41.64
N GLU A 36 18.26 -11.99 40.93
CA GLU A 36 19.40 -11.15 40.51
C GLU A 36 19.66 -9.99 41.49
N ASN A 37 19.29 -10.15 42.77
CA ASN A 37 19.45 -9.16 43.84
C ASN A 37 18.76 -7.80 43.57
N CYS A 38 17.73 -7.79 42.72
CA CYS A 38 16.93 -6.60 42.38
C CYS A 38 15.55 -6.66 43.04
N ARG A 39 15.11 -5.56 43.65
CA ARG A 39 13.76 -5.50 44.26
C ARG A 39 12.71 -5.33 43.18
N TYR A 40 11.61 -6.08 43.26
CA TYR A 40 10.50 -5.97 42.32
C TYR A 40 9.29 -5.25 42.92
N LEU A 41 8.79 -4.22 42.24
CA LEU A 41 7.58 -3.50 42.62
C LEU A 41 6.62 -3.37 41.44
N LYS A 42 5.38 -3.85 41.61
CA LYS A 42 4.31 -3.68 40.62
C LYS A 42 3.43 -2.49 41.00
N LEU A 43 3.39 -1.46 40.16
CA LEU A 43 2.51 -0.30 40.29
C LEU A 43 1.48 -0.36 39.16
N GLN A 44 0.33 -0.98 39.45
CA GLN A 44 -0.69 -1.26 38.45
C GLN A 44 -1.35 0.03 37.95
N CYS A 45 -1.02 0.44 36.72
CA CYS A 45 -1.75 1.47 35.99
C CYS A 45 -2.80 0.81 35.08
N ARG A 46 -4.07 1.23 35.17
CA ARG A 46 -5.14 0.74 34.30
C ARG A 46 -4.78 0.98 32.82
N GLY A 47 -5.14 0.02 31.95
CA GLY A 47 -5.04 0.18 30.50
C GLY A 47 -6.26 0.89 29.92
N HIS A 48 -6.18 1.27 28.63
CA HIS A 48 -7.22 1.95 27.81
C HIS A 48 -7.28 3.49 27.87
N GLY A 49 -6.21 4.16 27.43
CA GLY A 49 -6.28 5.59 27.08
C GLY A 49 -6.37 6.56 28.26
N GLU A 50 -6.17 6.06 29.48
CA GLU A 50 -6.07 6.89 30.68
C GLU A 50 -4.60 7.10 31.06
N THR A 51 -4.27 8.30 31.54
CA THR A 51 -2.96 8.67 32.07
C THR A 51 -2.82 8.24 33.54
N PRO A 52 -1.60 8.05 34.07
CA PRO A 52 -1.40 7.76 35.49
C PRO A 52 -2.01 8.84 36.39
N SER A 53 -2.72 8.45 37.45
CA SER A 53 -3.38 9.41 38.35
C SER A 53 -2.39 10.22 39.18
N GLU A 54 -2.83 11.34 39.76
CA GLU A 54 -2.00 12.13 40.66
C GLU A 54 -1.49 11.34 41.86
N GLU A 55 -2.34 10.48 42.45
CA GLU A 55 -1.96 9.62 43.58
C GLU A 55 -0.89 8.60 43.18
N GLN A 56 -1.02 8.01 41.99
CA GLN A 56 -0.03 7.09 41.44
C GLN A 56 1.30 7.79 41.15
N THR A 57 1.24 9.01 40.63
CA THR A 57 2.41 9.85 40.35
C THR A 57 3.15 10.21 41.64
N LYS A 58 2.43 10.68 42.67
CA LYS A 58 3.01 10.97 44.00
C LYS A 58 3.62 9.72 44.64
N THR A 59 2.94 8.58 44.53
CA THR A 59 3.42 7.30 45.05
C THR A 59 4.71 6.88 44.35
N PHE A 60 4.75 6.94 43.02
CA PHE A 60 5.95 6.66 42.22
C PHE A 60 7.12 7.56 42.63
N ILE A 61 6.90 8.87 42.74
CA ILE A 61 7.94 9.82 43.15
C ILE A 61 8.48 9.50 44.54
N HIS A 62 7.59 9.22 45.51
CA HIS A 62 7.98 8.86 46.87
C HIS A 62 8.82 7.57 46.91
N ILE A 63 8.45 6.56 46.13
CA ILE A 63 9.20 5.30 46.01
C ILE A 63 10.60 5.57 45.47
N CYS A 64 10.70 6.32 44.36
CA CYS A 64 11.98 6.64 43.74
C CYS A 64 12.89 7.42 44.69
N GLN A 65 12.38 8.46 45.37
CA GLN A 65 13.13 9.23 46.36
C GLN A 65 13.66 8.35 47.50
N LYS A 66 12.78 7.53 48.09
CA LYS A 66 13.13 6.66 49.21
C LYS A 66 14.20 5.64 48.81
N PHE A 67 14.10 5.09 47.59
CA PHE A 67 15.06 4.14 47.09
C PHE A 67 16.42 4.79 46.82
N ILE A 68 16.46 5.92 46.10
CA ILE A 68 17.70 6.65 45.77
C ILE A 68 18.41 7.12 47.05
N ALA A 69 17.66 7.55 48.08
CA ALA A 69 18.23 7.95 49.36
C ALA A 69 18.88 6.80 50.15
N GLN A 70 18.38 5.56 49.97
CA GLN A 70 18.89 4.37 50.67
C GLN A 70 19.98 3.65 49.86
N HIS A 71 19.93 3.77 48.53
CA HIS A 71 20.77 3.03 47.59
C HIS A 71 21.30 3.99 46.50
N PRO A 72 22.22 4.93 46.84
CA PRO A 72 22.65 5.98 45.93
C PRO A 72 23.48 5.49 44.73
N SER A 73 23.98 4.25 44.79
CA SER A 73 24.79 3.62 43.74
C SER A 73 23.99 2.71 42.82
N ASP A 74 22.73 2.41 43.14
CA ASP A 74 21.87 1.51 42.36
C ASP A 74 20.92 2.31 41.46
N VAL A 75 20.57 1.75 40.30
CA VAL A 75 19.60 2.37 39.38
C VAL A 75 18.21 1.74 39.49
N ILE A 76 17.19 2.52 39.11
CA ILE A 76 15.79 2.11 39.07
C ILE A 76 15.40 1.81 37.62
N GLY A 77 15.01 0.58 37.32
CA GLY A 77 14.38 0.19 36.06
C GLY A 77 12.88 0.48 36.10
N VAL A 78 12.33 1.15 35.09
CA VAL A 78 10.89 1.44 35.01
C VAL A 78 10.37 1.03 33.64
N HIS A 79 9.39 0.12 33.61
CA HIS A 79 8.86 -0.38 32.33
C HIS A 79 7.35 -0.61 32.38
N CYS A 80 6.65 -0.15 31.33
CA CYS A 80 5.23 -0.43 31.13
C CYS A 80 5.04 -1.60 30.15
N THR A 81 4.06 -1.54 29.24
CA THR A 81 3.96 -2.56 28.17
C THR A 81 5.00 -2.32 27.08
N HIS A 82 5.21 -1.06 26.68
CA HIS A 82 6.11 -0.68 25.60
C HIS A 82 7.27 0.21 26.04
N GLY A 83 7.30 0.66 27.30
CA GLY A 83 8.39 1.52 27.80
C GLY A 83 8.34 2.99 27.36
N PHE A 84 7.27 3.43 26.69
CA PHE A 84 7.16 4.78 26.11
C PHE A 84 6.22 5.71 26.90
N ASN A 85 4.91 5.62 26.70
CA ASN A 85 3.97 6.65 27.20
C ASN A 85 3.84 6.68 28.73
N ARG A 86 3.47 5.56 29.38
CA ARG A 86 3.31 5.50 30.84
C ARG A 86 4.64 5.65 31.58
N THR A 87 5.67 4.98 31.06
CA THR A 87 7.04 5.09 31.57
C THR A 87 7.54 6.54 31.48
N GLY A 88 7.40 7.16 30.31
CA GLY A 88 7.77 8.55 30.08
C GLY A 88 6.99 9.52 30.95
N PHE A 89 5.68 9.34 31.10
CA PHE A 89 4.84 10.22 31.93
C PHE A 89 5.30 10.28 33.39
N LEU A 90 5.59 9.12 33.99
CA LEU A 90 6.05 9.04 35.38
C LEU A 90 7.48 9.56 35.54
N ILE A 91 8.37 9.26 34.59
CA ILE A 91 9.75 9.76 34.62
C ILE A 91 9.79 11.28 34.43
N VAL A 92 9.04 11.82 33.46
CA VAL A 92 8.93 13.27 33.24
C VAL A 92 8.33 13.95 34.48
N SER A 93 7.29 13.38 35.07
CA SER A 93 6.72 13.90 36.33
C SER A 93 7.75 13.96 37.47
N TYR A 94 8.59 12.93 37.59
CA TYR A 94 9.68 12.93 38.58
C TYR A 94 10.73 14.01 38.27
N LEU A 95 11.16 14.17 37.02
CA LEU A 95 12.13 15.19 36.61
C LEU A 95 11.61 16.61 36.88
N VAL A 96 10.33 16.85 36.64
CA VAL A 96 9.69 18.15 36.89
C VAL A 96 9.56 18.41 38.40
N GLU A 97 8.98 17.48 39.17
CA GLU A 97 8.69 17.70 40.59
C GLU A 97 9.94 17.65 41.50
N GLN A 98 10.99 16.90 41.12
CA GLN A 98 12.16 16.67 41.99
C GLN A 98 13.45 17.31 41.51
N ILE A 99 13.62 17.45 40.19
CA ILE A 99 14.84 17.99 39.58
C ILE A 99 14.60 19.41 39.05
N ASN A 100 13.38 19.97 39.23
CA ASN A 100 12.97 21.31 38.76
C ASN A 100 13.23 21.53 37.26
N SER A 101 13.11 20.48 36.45
CA SER A 101 13.18 20.60 34.99
C SER A 101 11.89 21.20 34.45
N SER A 102 11.96 21.99 33.37
CA SER A 102 10.77 22.36 32.60
C SER A 102 10.16 21.11 31.95
N VAL A 103 8.85 21.13 31.70
CA VAL A 103 8.11 20.00 31.11
C VAL A 103 8.66 19.66 29.72
N GLY A 104 8.84 20.67 28.87
CA GLY A 104 9.45 20.50 27.55
C GLY A 104 10.89 19.98 27.61
N GLY A 105 11.68 20.44 28.58
CA GLY A 105 13.04 19.98 28.82
C GLY A 105 13.10 18.51 29.25
N ALA A 106 12.22 18.12 30.18
CA ALA A 106 12.13 16.76 30.69
C ALA A 106 11.65 15.76 29.63
N ILE A 107 10.70 16.13 28.77
CA ILE A 107 10.23 15.31 27.64
C ILE A 107 11.38 15.09 26.65
N LYS A 108 12.10 16.15 26.31
CA LYS A 108 13.25 16.08 25.40
C LYS A 108 14.37 15.20 25.98
N GLN A 109 14.70 15.39 27.26
CA GLN A 109 15.71 14.59 27.96
C GLN A 109 15.34 13.10 28.00
N PHE A 110 14.07 12.77 28.24
CA PHE A 110 13.59 11.38 28.18
C PHE A 110 13.72 10.78 26.78
N ALA A 111 13.38 11.53 25.73
CA ALA A 111 13.50 11.07 24.34
C ALA A 111 14.97 10.87 23.93
N GLU A 112 15.87 11.80 24.30
CA GLU A 112 17.31 11.73 24.00
C GLU A 112 17.99 10.59 24.75
N ALA A 113 17.67 10.38 26.03
CA ALA A 113 18.26 9.29 26.83
C ALA A 113 17.93 7.90 26.27
N ARG A 114 16.84 7.75 25.51
CA ARG A 114 16.50 6.49 24.82
C ARG A 114 17.24 6.27 23.50
N GLN A 115 18.02 7.25 23.02
CA GLN A 115 18.77 7.14 21.76
C GLN A 115 20.15 6.50 21.92
N ILE A 116 20.65 6.39 23.15
CA ILE A 116 22.00 5.89 23.44
C ILE A 116 21.89 4.45 23.92
N ASP A 117 21.85 3.48 23.00
CA ASP A 117 22.45 2.16 23.21
C ASP A 117 22.38 1.31 21.93
N GLY A 118 23.54 1.02 21.36
CA GLY A 118 23.69 0.06 20.26
C GLY A 118 24.79 0.46 19.28
N GLU A 119 25.97 -0.15 19.41
CA GLU A 119 27.17 -0.06 18.57
C GLU A 119 27.01 -0.47 17.08
N ILE A 120 25.81 -0.40 16.52
CA ILE A 120 25.57 -0.64 15.10
C ILE A 120 25.31 0.69 14.41
N LYS A 121 26.40 1.34 13.95
CA LYS A 121 26.36 2.39 12.93
C LYS A 121 25.95 1.78 11.58
N VAL A 122 24.69 1.37 11.47
CA VAL A 122 23.96 1.33 10.20
C VAL A 122 22.96 2.48 10.27
N GLN A 123 23.06 3.36 9.29
CA GLN A 123 22.40 4.66 9.21
C GLN A 123 20.86 4.49 9.08
N ILE A 124 20.19 4.14 10.17
CA ILE A 124 18.74 4.23 10.36
C ILE A 124 18.50 5.41 11.30
N LEU A 125 18.19 6.56 10.72
CA LEU A 125 17.91 7.83 11.41
C LEU A 125 16.50 7.83 12.04
N VAL A 126 16.18 6.86 12.91
CA VAL A 126 14.91 6.88 13.64
C VAL A 126 15.18 6.51 15.10
N GLY A 127 15.41 7.52 15.94
CA GLY A 127 15.47 7.34 17.40
C GLY A 127 14.07 7.02 17.97
N PRO A 128 13.95 6.39 19.15
CA PRO A 128 12.66 6.07 19.74
C PRO A 128 11.88 7.36 20.09
N PRO A 129 10.55 7.42 19.85
CA PRO A 129 9.78 8.67 19.84
C PRO A 129 9.51 9.26 21.23
N GLY A 130 10.08 8.74 22.33
CA GLY A 130 9.73 9.17 23.68
C GLY A 130 8.23 8.94 23.97
N ILE A 131 7.52 9.97 24.45
CA ILE A 131 6.07 9.94 24.63
C ILE A 131 5.40 10.31 23.30
N TYR A 132 4.69 9.38 22.68
CA TYR A 132 4.10 9.53 21.34
C TYR A 132 2.58 9.67 21.33
N LYS A 133 1.93 9.54 22.49
CA LYS A 133 0.48 9.69 22.64
C LYS A 133 0.12 11.12 23.05
N ALA A 134 -0.79 11.74 22.30
CA ALA A 134 -1.18 13.14 22.49
C ALA A 134 -1.82 13.41 23.86
N ASP A 135 -2.67 12.51 24.32
CA ASP A 135 -3.34 12.51 25.63
C ASP A 135 -2.33 12.57 26.79
N TYR A 136 -1.20 11.87 26.66
CA TYR A 136 -0.14 11.88 27.67
C TYR A 136 0.65 13.19 27.68
N LEU A 137 0.89 13.79 26.51
CA LEU A 137 1.55 15.10 26.41
C LEU A 137 0.66 16.22 26.94
N GLN A 138 -0.61 16.23 26.53
CA GLN A 138 -1.59 17.23 26.97
C GLN A 138 -1.78 17.21 28.49
N GLU A 139 -1.83 16.03 29.11
CA GLU A 139 -2.00 15.93 30.56
C GLU A 139 -0.74 16.38 31.34
N LEU A 140 0.47 16.13 30.80
CA LEU A 140 1.71 16.66 31.38
C LEU A 140 1.75 18.19 31.34
N PHE A 141 1.38 18.78 30.21
CA PHE A 141 1.31 20.24 30.09
C PHE A 141 0.19 20.78 30.98
N ARG A 142 -1.00 20.19 30.98
CA ARG A 142 -2.09 20.59 31.91
C ARG A 142 -1.67 20.61 33.38
N LYS A 143 -0.83 19.67 33.81
CA LYS A 143 -0.42 19.53 35.21
C LYS A 143 0.70 20.50 35.62
N TYR A 144 1.60 20.83 34.70
CA TYR A 144 2.86 21.51 35.04
C TYR A 144 3.18 22.75 34.19
N ASP A 145 2.39 23.07 33.16
CA ASP A 145 2.59 24.19 32.24
C ASP A 145 1.27 24.64 31.56
N ASP A 146 1.31 25.44 30.48
CA ASP A 146 0.14 25.79 29.67
C ASP A 146 -0.20 24.71 28.62
N VAL A 147 -1.47 24.34 28.50
CA VAL A 147 -1.96 23.35 27.52
C VAL A 147 -1.79 23.86 26.09
N GLU A 148 -1.87 25.17 25.86
CA GLU A 148 -1.68 25.77 24.52
C GLU A 148 -0.25 25.58 23.99
N ASP A 149 0.73 25.38 24.88
CA ASP A 149 2.14 25.12 24.53
C ASP A 149 2.44 23.62 24.33
N THR A 150 1.42 22.75 24.34
CA THR A 150 1.61 21.31 24.17
C THR A 150 2.20 21.00 22.78
N PRO A 151 3.37 20.33 22.70
CA PRO A 151 3.95 19.95 21.42
C PRO A 151 3.08 18.91 20.72
N SER A 152 3.06 18.96 19.38
CA SER A 152 2.44 17.89 18.60
C SER A 152 3.13 16.55 18.89
N PRO A 153 2.38 15.43 18.95
CA PRO A 153 2.96 14.13 19.21
C PRO A 153 4.03 13.82 18.16
N PRO A 154 5.18 13.25 18.56
CA PRO A 154 6.20 12.82 17.61
C PRO A 154 5.66 11.71 16.70
N ASP A 155 6.06 11.75 15.44
CA ASP A 155 5.67 10.75 14.46
C ASP A 155 6.17 9.35 14.87
N LEU A 156 5.27 8.36 14.77
CA LEU A 156 5.55 6.98 15.15
C LEU A 156 6.50 6.34 14.13
N PRO A 157 7.64 5.76 14.57
CA PRO A 157 8.46 4.92 13.70
C PRO A 157 7.63 3.80 13.06
N ASP A 158 8.05 3.33 11.88
CA ASP A 158 7.30 2.30 11.13
C ASP A 158 7.04 1.01 11.93
N TRP A 159 7.90 0.66 12.91
CA TRP A 159 7.72 -0.49 13.80
C TRP A 159 6.65 -0.29 14.89
N CYS A 160 6.29 0.96 15.24
CA CYS A 160 5.21 1.24 16.18
C CYS A 160 3.81 1.04 15.56
N ARG A 161 3.70 0.98 14.23
CA ARG A 161 2.42 0.76 13.52
C ARG A 161 1.98 -0.72 13.49
N GLU A 162 2.83 -1.64 13.96
CA GLU A 162 2.52 -3.08 14.00
C GLU A 162 1.74 -3.52 15.26
N TYR A 163 1.60 -2.65 16.27
CA TYR A 163 0.99 -2.97 17.57
C TYR A 163 0.03 -1.87 18.04
N ASP A 164 -0.93 -1.47 17.20
CA ASP A 164 -2.08 -0.69 17.68
C ASP A 164 -3.07 -1.64 18.39
N ASP A 165 -2.97 -1.69 19.72
CA ASP A 165 -3.77 -2.53 20.63
C ASP A 165 -5.21 -2.00 20.84
N SER A 166 -5.76 -1.29 19.84
CA SER A 166 -7.11 -0.73 19.87
C SER A 166 -8.22 -1.76 19.57
N ASP A 167 -7.90 -3.04 19.43
CA ASP A 167 -8.87 -4.10 19.07
C ASP A 167 -8.78 -5.34 19.99
N VAL A 168 -8.55 -5.13 21.30
CA VAL A 168 -8.81 -6.15 22.33
C VAL A 168 -10.13 -5.82 23.00
N SER A 169 -11.22 -6.39 22.49
CA SER A 169 -12.45 -6.51 23.27
C SER A 169 -12.13 -7.27 24.55
N VAL A 170 -12.27 -6.60 25.69
CA VAL A 170 -12.31 -7.23 27.01
C VAL A 170 -13.46 -8.24 26.96
N VAL A 171 -13.11 -9.51 26.93
CA VAL A 171 -14.07 -10.57 27.28
C VAL A 171 -14.00 -10.63 28.80
N ASP A 172 -15.05 -10.17 29.47
CA ASP A 172 -15.23 -10.40 30.90
C ASP A 172 -15.22 -11.91 31.15
N GLU A 173 -14.12 -12.43 31.69
CA GLU A 173 -14.12 -13.73 32.38
C GLU A 173 -14.69 -13.51 33.77
N ASP A 174 -16.01 -13.57 33.88
CA ASP A 174 -16.63 -13.88 35.16
C ASP A 174 -16.48 -15.38 35.44
N THR A 175 -16.01 -15.65 36.65
CA THR A 175 -15.64 -16.95 37.17
C THR A 175 -16.82 -17.93 37.24
N SER A 176 -16.68 -19.13 36.66
CA SER A 176 -17.16 -20.36 37.32
C SER A 176 -16.49 -21.62 36.75
N HIS A 177 -16.02 -22.45 37.67
CA HIS A 177 -15.52 -23.80 37.47
C HIS A 177 -16.52 -24.69 36.71
N ASP A 178 -16.05 -25.51 35.75
CA ASP A 178 -16.01 -26.95 35.98
C ASP A 178 -15.20 -27.75 34.94
N LYS A 179 -14.66 -28.87 35.42
CA LYS A 179 -13.74 -29.78 34.74
C LYS A 179 -14.44 -30.64 33.68
N ASN A 180 -13.77 -30.89 32.55
CA ASN A 180 -13.45 -32.23 31.99
C ASN A 180 -13.36 -32.24 30.45
N GLY A 181 -12.31 -32.90 29.91
CA GLY A 181 -12.49 -33.79 28.75
C GLY A 181 -11.83 -33.40 27.41
N ALA A 182 -10.69 -34.05 27.15
CA ALA A 182 -10.28 -34.67 25.88
C ALA A 182 -9.99 -33.79 24.62
N ALA A 183 -8.69 -33.65 24.36
CA ALA A 183 -7.98 -33.84 23.09
C ALA A 183 -8.68 -33.56 21.74
N SER A 184 -8.17 -32.55 21.02
CA SER A 184 -8.03 -32.57 19.56
C SER A 184 -6.96 -31.57 19.12
N LEU A 185 -5.82 -32.10 18.68
CA LEU A 185 -4.72 -31.35 18.06
C LEU A 185 -5.16 -30.84 16.68
N SER A 186 -5.46 -29.54 16.56
CA SER A 186 -5.53 -28.87 15.26
C SER A 186 -4.40 -27.86 15.12
N LYS A 187 -3.62 -28.02 14.05
CA LYS A 187 -2.48 -27.17 13.68
C LYS A 187 -2.97 -25.72 13.54
N GLY A 188 -2.41 -24.82 14.35
CA GLY A 188 -2.74 -23.40 14.35
C GLY A 188 -2.40 -22.74 13.02
N GLY A 189 -3.43 -22.34 12.26
CA GLY A 189 -3.29 -21.41 11.15
C GLY A 189 -3.04 -19.99 11.66
N LYS A 190 -2.02 -19.31 11.14
CA LYS A 190 -1.81 -17.87 11.37
C LYS A 190 -3.09 -17.14 10.93
N LYS A 191 -3.77 -16.45 11.84
CA LYS A 191 -4.93 -15.59 11.51
C LYS A 191 -4.45 -14.52 10.51
N ARG A 192 -5.01 -14.51 9.29
CA ARG A 192 -4.74 -13.48 8.26
C ARG A 192 -5.28 -12.12 8.74
N LYS A 193 -4.56 -11.05 8.41
CA LYS A 193 -4.92 -9.66 8.76
C LYS A 193 -6.30 -9.27 8.17
N ARG A 194 -7.01 -8.37 8.84
CA ARG A 194 -8.35 -7.88 8.43
C ARG A 194 -8.24 -7.01 7.18
N GLU A 195 -9.15 -7.21 6.22
CA GLU A 195 -9.23 -6.41 4.99
C GLU A 195 -9.65 -4.96 5.28
N PHE A 196 -9.05 -4.01 4.55
CA PHE A 196 -9.50 -2.61 4.55
C PHE A 196 -10.87 -2.51 3.89
N GLN A 197 -11.79 -1.79 4.54
CA GLN A 197 -13.16 -1.61 4.03
C GLN A 197 -13.38 -0.14 3.69
N ASN A 198 -13.51 0.14 2.39
CA ASN A 198 -13.99 1.43 1.94
C ASN A 198 -15.48 1.57 2.30
N LYS A 199 -15.83 2.60 3.08
CA LYS A 199 -17.20 2.79 3.57
C LYS A 199 -18.15 3.30 2.48
N ASN A 200 -17.64 4.05 1.50
CA ASN A 200 -18.43 4.66 0.41
C ASN A 200 -17.74 4.47 -0.96
N PRO A 201 -17.63 3.23 -1.46
CA PRO A 201 -17.02 2.99 -2.75
C PRO A 201 -17.96 3.43 -3.89
N THR A 202 -17.42 4.20 -4.84
CA THR A 202 -18.14 4.64 -6.04
C THR A 202 -17.70 3.82 -7.24
N PHE A 203 -18.66 3.35 -8.03
CA PHE A 203 -18.36 2.79 -9.33
C PHE A 203 -18.17 3.92 -10.35
N VAL A 204 -17.61 3.60 -11.52
CA VAL A 204 -17.47 4.55 -12.63
C VAL A 204 -18.81 5.25 -12.90
N GLU A 205 -18.77 6.58 -12.92
CA GLU A 205 -19.96 7.42 -13.15
C GLU A 205 -20.58 7.14 -14.52
N GLY A 206 -21.91 7.20 -14.59
CA GLY A 206 -22.66 6.99 -15.84
C GLY A 206 -23.04 5.54 -16.16
N VAL A 207 -22.74 4.58 -15.28
CA VAL A 207 -23.16 3.18 -15.44
C VAL A 207 -24.28 2.83 -14.47
N SER A 208 -25.44 2.43 -14.98
CA SER A 208 -26.59 1.99 -14.19
C SER A 208 -26.54 0.49 -13.89
N GLY A 209 -27.36 0.02 -12.94
CA GLY A 209 -27.48 -1.42 -12.64
C GLY A 209 -26.33 -2.03 -11.83
N ILE A 210 -25.58 -1.19 -11.11
CA ILE A 210 -24.48 -1.59 -10.24
C ILE A 210 -24.77 -1.21 -8.79
N SER A 211 -24.45 -2.11 -7.86
CA SER A 211 -24.63 -1.88 -6.43
C SER A 211 -23.35 -2.22 -5.67
N ALA A 212 -22.83 -1.26 -4.90
CA ALA A 212 -21.71 -1.50 -4.00
C ALA A 212 -22.11 -2.48 -2.88
N ILE A 213 -21.27 -3.47 -2.61
CA ILE A 213 -21.43 -4.39 -1.48
C ILE A 213 -20.54 -3.90 -0.34
N THR A 214 -21.18 -3.42 0.72
CA THR A 214 -20.48 -2.98 1.95
C THR A 214 -20.75 -3.90 3.14
N PHE A 215 -21.73 -4.81 3.04
CA PHE A 215 -22.15 -5.68 4.14
C PHE A 215 -21.37 -7.00 4.19
N GLN A 216 -21.02 -7.41 5.41
CA GLN A 216 -20.48 -8.74 5.71
C GLN A 216 -21.63 -9.73 5.95
N PRO A 217 -21.46 -11.05 5.71
CA PRO A 217 -20.21 -11.74 5.32
C PRO A 217 -19.92 -11.71 3.80
N LYS A 218 -20.90 -11.30 2.99
CA LYS A 218 -20.84 -11.42 1.52
C LYS A 218 -19.64 -10.68 0.91
N LEU A 219 -19.31 -9.49 1.41
CA LEU A 219 -18.12 -8.74 0.98
C LEU A 219 -16.84 -9.56 1.17
N GLY A 220 -16.61 -10.08 2.38
CA GLY A 220 -15.41 -10.85 2.70
C GLY A 220 -15.34 -12.19 1.95
N GLU A 221 -16.48 -12.82 1.68
CA GLU A 221 -16.55 -14.03 0.84
C GLU A 221 -16.09 -13.78 -0.58
N ILE A 222 -16.57 -12.69 -1.20
CA ILE A 222 -16.20 -12.34 -2.58
C ILE A 222 -14.73 -11.93 -2.66
N GLN A 223 -14.26 -11.07 -1.76
CA GLN A 223 -12.85 -10.68 -1.69
C GLN A 223 -11.94 -11.91 -1.56
N ARG A 224 -12.28 -12.81 -0.62
CA ARG A 224 -11.53 -14.07 -0.43
C ARG A 224 -11.57 -14.94 -1.68
N LYS A 225 -12.70 -15.05 -2.36
CA LYS A 225 -12.82 -15.86 -3.59
C LYS A 225 -11.92 -15.35 -4.71
N VAL A 226 -11.84 -14.03 -4.89
CA VAL A 226 -10.95 -13.42 -5.89
C VAL A 226 -9.48 -13.66 -5.52
N GLN A 227 -9.12 -13.52 -4.24
CA GLN A 227 -7.77 -13.80 -3.76
C GLN A 227 -7.39 -15.29 -3.93
N GLU A 228 -8.29 -16.21 -3.60
CA GLU A 228 -8.11 -17.66 -3.81
C GLU A 228 -7.87 -17.99 -5.28
N PHE A 229 -8.65 -17.41 -6.20
CA PHE A 229 -8.49 -17.67 -7.63
C PHE A 229 -7.18 -17.13 -8.19
N CYS A 230 -6.65 -16.05 -7.61
CA CYS A 230 -5.35 -15.49 -7.96
C CYS A 230 -4.16 -16.14 -7.23
N GLY A 231 -4.40 -17.01 -6.25
CA GLY A 231 -3.33 -17.54 -5.38
C GLY A 231 -2.69 -16.46 -4.50
N TRP A 232 -3.44 -15.42 -4.12
CA TRP A 232 -2.96 -14.31 -3.30
C TRP A 232 -3.08 -14.63 -1.81
N GLU A 233 -1.96 -14.60 -1.09
CA GLU A 233 -1.87 -14.93 0.34
C GLU A 233 -1.98 -13.71 1.27
N SER A 234 -1.77 -12.50 0.75
CA SER A 234 -1.87 -11.26 1.52
C SER A 234 -3.29 -10.69 1.52
N THR A 235 -3.46 -9.51 2.10
CA THR A 235 -4.68 -8.70 2.02
C THR A 235 -4.66 -7.79 0.80
N GLY A 236 -5.82 -7.21 0.47
CA GLY A 236 -5.97 -6.23 -0.62
C GLY A 236 -6.19 -6.84 -2.00
N PHE A 237 -6.02 -6.00 -3.03
CA PHE A 237 -6.33 -6.32 -4.41
C PHE A 237 -5.26 -7.25 -5.05
N PRO A 238 -5.64 -8.44 -5.55
CA PRO A 238 -4.68 -9.44 -6.01
C PRO A 238 -4.23 -9.25 -7.48
N GLY A 239 -4.84 -8.34 -8.23
CA GLY A 239 -4.55 -8.19 -9.66
C GLY A 239 -3.12 -7.77 -9.97
N CYS A 240 -2.55 -8.31 -11.07
CA CYS A 240 -1.18 -8.06 -11.55
C CYS A 240 -0.88 -6.57 -11.74
N GLN A 241 0.08 -6.00 -11.01
CA GLN A 241 0.49 -4.59 -11.08
C GLN A 241 1.73 -4.43 -11.98
N PRO A 242 1.61 -3.82 -13.16
CA PRO A 242 2.74 -3.64 -14.08
C PRO A 242 3.72 -2.56 -13.60
N VAL A 243 4.99 -2.77 -13.93
CA VAL A 243 6.08 -1.82 -13.65
C VAL A 243 6.33 -0.88 -14.81
N SER A 244 6.80 0.34 -14.52
CA SER A 244 7.14 1.31 -15.55
C SER A 244 8.36 0.85 -16.33
N MET A 245 8.31 0.99 -17.65
CA MET A 245 9.44 0.66 -18.52
C MET A 245 10.61 1.64 -18.27
N ASP A 246 11.82 1.10 -18.21
CA ASP A 246 13.07 1.82 -18.04
C ASP A 246 14.17 1.21 -18.96
N ASN A 247 15.35 1.84 -19.00
CA ASN A 247 16.44 1.39 -19.86
C ASN A 247 17.05 0.03 -19.45
N ASN A 248 16.76 -0.47 -18.24
CA ASN A 248 17.23 -1.77 -17.78
C ASN A 248 16.25 -2.86 -18.20
N ASN A 249 14.96 -2.65 -17.95
CA ASN A 249 13.91 -3.65 -18.18
C ASN A 249 13.42 -3.73 -19.63
N ILE A 250 13.70 -2.72 -20.48
CA ILE A 250 13.43 -2.81 -21.92
C ILE A 250 14.11 -4.03 -22.56
N ARG A 251 15.23 -4.49 -21.99
CA ARG A 251 15.95 -5.70 -22.40
C ARG A 251 15.10 -6.96 -22.34
N LEU A 252 14.06 -7.00 -21.50
CA LEU A 252 13.13 -8.14 -21.47
C LEU A 252 12.45 -8.39 -22.82
N LEU A 253 12.27 -7.36 -23.65
CA LEU A 253 11.72 -7.50 -25.01
C LEU A 253 12.67 -8.24 -25.97
N HIS A 254 13.97 -8.29 -25.64
CA HIS A 254 14.97 -9.09 -26.33
C HIS A 254 14.99 -10.54 -25.81
N ASP A 255 14.84 -10.72 -24.50
CA ASP A 255 15.08 -12.00 -23.84
C ASP A 255 13.93 -13.01 -24.00
N LYS A 256 12.69 -12.54 -24.22
CA LYS A 256 11.52 -13.41 -24.38
C LYS A 256 10.42 -12.80 -25.25
N PRO A 257 9.47 -13.60 -25.76
CA PRO A 257 8.39 -13.09 -26.61
C PRO A 257 7.38 -12.25 -25.80
N TYR A 258 7.09 -11.05 -26.31
CA TYR A 258 6.07 -10.16 -25.79
C TYR A 258 4.95 -9.92 -26.78
N ARG A 259 3.81 -9.49 -26.25
CA ARG A 259 2.69 -8.89 -26.98
C ARG A 259 2.51 -7.45 -26.50
N VAL A 260 2.09 -6.58 -27.41
CA VAL A 260 1.85 -5.17 -27.12
C VAL A 260 0.38 -4.83 -27.32
N SER A 261 -0.15 -3.99 -26.45
CA SER A 261 -1.44 -3.32 -26.62
C SER A 261 -1.32 -1.88 -26.17
N TRP A 262 -2.32 -1.07 -26.48
CA TRP A 262 -2.41 0.30 -26.00
C TRP A 262 -2.88 0.34 -24.55
N LYS A 263 -2.47 1.35 -23.80
CA LYS A 263 -2.91 1.60 -22.43
C LYS A 263 -4.13 2.51 -22.46
N ALA A 264 -5.24 2.05 -21.89
CA ALA A 264 -6.43 2.88 -21.76
C ALA A 264 -6.29 3.84 -20.60
N ASP A 265 -7.02 4.94 -20.67
CA ASP A 265 -7.38 5.74 -19.51
C ASP A 265 -8.72 5.25 -18.98
N GLY A 266 -8.71 4.13 -18.25
CA GLY A 266 -9.90 3.52 -17.69
C GLY A 266 -9.72 3.13 -16.22
N THR A 267 -10.82 2.71 -15.60
CA THR A 267 -10.79 2.20 -14.24
C THR A 267 -10.66 0.70 -14.26
N ARG A 268 -9.63 0.17 -13.60
CA ARG A 268 -9.35 -1.27 -13.58
C ARG A 268 -10.37 -2.01 -12.70
N TYR A 269 -10.93 -3.09 -13.22
CA TYR A 269 -11.79 -4.01 -12.46
C TYR A 269 -11.48 -5.46 -12.80
N MET A 270 -11.37 -6.30 -11.77
CA MET A 270 -11.49 -7.75 -11.95
C MET A 270 -12.96 -8.14 -11.92
N MET A 271 -13.40 -8.96 -12.87
CA MET A 271 -14.79 -9.40 -12.95
C MET A 271 -14.89 -10.87 -12.55
N LEU A 272 -15.56 -11.13 -11.42
CA LEU A 272 -15.88 -12.45 -10.91
C LEU A 272 -17.30 -12.86 -11.33
N ILE A 273 -17.41 -13.97 -12.04
CA ILE A 273 -18.67 -14.57 -12.49
C ILE A 273 -18.87 -15.87 -11.70
N LEU A 274 -19.75 -15.86 -10.71
CA LEU A 274 -20.02 -17.05 -9.88
C LEU A 274 -21.15 -17.90 -10.44
N LYS A 275 -22.29 -17.27 -10.74
CA LYS A 275 -23.49 -17.88 -11.35
C LYS A 275 -24.37 -16.79 -11.97
N ALA A 276 -25.50 -17.20 -12.55
CA ALA A 276 -26.49 -16.25 -13.07
C ALA A 276 -26.88 -15.22 -12.00
N ASN A 277 -26.90 -13.94 -12.37
CA ASN A 277 -27.15 -12.79 -11.49
C ASN A 277 -26.14 -12.57 -10.34
N GLU A 278 -25.04 -13.33 -10.31
CA GLU A 278 -23.92 -13.14 -9.39
C GLU A 278 -22.65 -12.85 -10.16
N VAL A 279 -22.62 -11.63 -10.69
CA VAL A 279 -21.45 -11.04 -11.34
C VAL A 279 -20.97 -9.89 -10.47
N TYR A 280 -19.69 -9.89 -10.14
CA TYR A 280 -19.07 -8.89 -9.28
C TYR A 280 -17.86 -8.27 -9.95
N CYS A 281 -17.71 -6.96 -9.82
CA CYS A 281 -16.50 -6.22 -10.19
C CYS A 281 -15.74 -5.85 -8.91
N VAL A 282 -14.42 -6.03 -8.92
CA VAL A 282 -13.52 -5.67 -7.81
C VAL A 282 -12.50 -4.67 -8.30
N ASP A 283 -12.41 -3.52 -7.63
CA ASP A 283 -11.47 -2.44 -7.97
C ASP A 283 -10.11 -2.57 -7.28
N ARG A 284 -9.22 -1.60 -7.52
CA ARG A 284 -7.88 -1.56 -6.92
C ARG A 284 -7.88 -1.38 -5.40
N ASP A 285 -8.93 -0.78 -4.84
CA ASP A 285 -9.11 -0.57 -3.41
C ASP A 285 -9.77 -1.78 -2.73
N ASN A 286 -9.93 -2.89 -3.47
CA ASN A 286 -10.59 -4.12 -3.04
C ASN A 286 -12.10 -3.92 -2.72
N SER A 287 -12.70 -2.86 -3.25
CA SER A 287 -14.14 -2.61 -3.17
C SER A 287 -14.89 -3.53 -4.13
N VAL A 288 -16.03 -4.06 -3.70
CA VAL A 288 -16.81 -5.04 -4.47
C VAL A 288 -18.13 -4.42 -4.93
N PHE A 289 -18.43 -4.58 -6.21
CA PHE A 289 -19.64 -4.07 -6.85
C PHE A 289 -20.39 -5.21 -7.52
N GLN A 290 -21.66 -5.42 -7.18
CA GLN A 290 -22.53 -6.36 -7.87
C GLN A 290 -23.06 -5.74 -9.16
N VAL A 291 -22.95 -6.48 -10.25
CA VAL A 291 -23.49 -6.07 -11.56
C VAL A 291 -24.74 -6.88 -11.86
N THR A 292 -25.84 -6.18 -12.12
CA THR A 292 -27.13 -6.78 -12.50
C THR A 292 -27.36 -6.64 -14.00
N GLY A 293 -28.10 -7.58 -14.59
CA GLY A 293 -28.48 -7.52 -16.00
C GLY A 293 -27.44 -8.08 -16.99
N LEU A 294 -26.23 -8.41 -16.55
CA LEU A 294 -25.24 -9.09 -17.41
C LEU A 294 -25.46 -10.60 -17.48
N LYS A 295 -25.39 -11.15 -18.69
CA LYS A 295 -25.46 -12.59 -18.95
C LYS A 295 -24.19 -13.10 -19.62
N PHE A 296 -23.72 -14.25 -19.14
CA PHE A 296 -22.57 -14.98 -19.68
C PHE A 296 -22.99 -16.40 -20.09
N PRO A 297 -23.45 -16.59 -21.34
CA PRO A 297 -23.85 -17.90 -21.84
C PRO A 297 -22.62 -18.79 -22.10
N HIS A 298 -22.75 -20.07 -21.83
CA HIS A 298 -21.70 -21.05 -22.10
C HIS A 298 -21.62 -21.38 -23.59
N ARG A 299 -20.41 -21.51 -24.15
CA ARG A 299 -20.17 -21.73 -25.59
C ARG A 299 -20.95 -22.91 -26.18
N LYS A 300 -20.97 -24.05 -25.49
CA LYS A 300 -21.65 -25.27 -25.95
C LYS A 300 -23.16 -25.27 -25.71
N ASN A 301 -23.63 -24.53 -24.72
CA ASN A 301 -25.05 -24.47 -24.35
C ASN A 301 -25.38 -23.06 -23.88
N LEU A 302 -26.07 -22.30 -24.74
CA LEU A 302 -26.38 -20.90 -24.51
C LEU A 302 -27.40 -20.68 -23.39
N ASP A 303 -28.13 -21.72 -22.97
CA ASP A 303 -29.07 -21.65 -21.85
C ASP A 303 -28.37 -21.83 -20.49
N LYS A 304 -27.12 -22.33 -20.48
CA LYS A 304 -26.29 -22.44 -19.28
C LYS A 304 -25.48 -21.16 -19.09
N HIS A 305 -25.48 -20.64 -17.86
CA HIS A 305 -24.62 -19.51 -17.48
C HIS A 305 -23.23 -20.00 -17.03
N LEU A 306 -22.19 -19.23 -17.34
CA LEU A 306 -20.83 -19.47 -16.83
C LEU A 306 -20.78 -19.37 -15.32
N THR A 307 -19.86 -20.13 -14.73
CA THR A 307 -19.65 -20.16 -13.27
C THR A 307 -18.15 -20.08 -12.96
N ASN A 308 -17.80 -19.75 -11.72
CA ASN A 308 -16.42 -19.76 -11.20
C ASN A 308 -15.35 -19.24 -12.18
N THR A 309 -15.63 -18.09 -12.81
CA THR A 309 -14.77 -17.48 -13.83
C THR A 309 -14.30 -16.12 -13.36
N LEU A 310 -13.02 -15.79 -13.55
CA LEU A 310 -12.42 -14.54 -13.13
C LEU A 310 -11.61 -13.91 -14.27
N LEU A 311 -12.03 -12.71 -14.65
CA LEU A 311 -11.43 -11.90 -15.71
C LEU A 311 -10.69 -10.71 -15.10
N ASP A 312 -9.62 -10.27 -15.75
CA ASP A 312 -8.94 -9.00 -15.47
C ASP A 312 -9.13 -8.07 -16.66
N GLY A 313 -9.47 -6.82 -16.36
CA GLY A 313 -9.93 -5.89 -17.37
C GLY A 313 -10.00 -4.46 -16.87
N GLU A 314 -10.41 -3.60 -17.80
CA GLU A 314 -10.50 -2.17 -17.58
C GLU A 314 -11.81 -1.64 -18.14
N MET A 315 -12.51 -0.84 -17.34
CA MET A 315 -13.73 -0.15 -17.74
C MET A 315 -13.36 1.19 -18.38
N VAL A 316 -13.80 1.40 -19.61
CA VAL A 316 -13.64 2.65 -20.36
C VAL A 316 -15.01 3.21 -20.72
N ILE A 317 -15.11 4.54 -20.80
CA ILE A 317 -16.32 5.21 -21.30
C ILE A 317 -16.00 5.74 -22.69
N ASP A 318 -16.59 5.11 -23.71
CA ASP A 318 -16.45 5.58 -25.09
C ASP A 318 -17.53 6.62 -25.40
N LYS A 319 -17.12 7.79 -25.86
CA LYS A 319 -18.06 8.83 -26.33
C LYS A 319 -18.40 8.58 -27.79
N PHE A 320 -19.65 8.26 -28.09
CA PHE A 320 -20.13 8.07 -29.45
C PHE A 320 -21.40 8.86 -29.69
N ASN A 321 -21.38 9.76 -30.67
CA ASN A 321 -22.51 10.67 -31.00
C ASN A 321 -23.06 11.44 -29.78
N GLY A 322 -22.19 11.86 -28.86
CA GLY A 322 -22.58 12.59 -27.64
C GLY A 322 -23.18 11.72 -26.54
N LYS A 323 -23.26 10.40 -26.72
CA LYS A 323 -23.66 9.44 -25.69
C LYS A 323 -22.43 8.72 -25.12
N ASP A 324 -22.37 8.66 -23.80
CA ASP A 324 -21.35 7.90 -23.07
C ASP A 324 -21.75 6.41 -23.04
N ILE A 325 -20.91 5.56 -23.62
CA ILE A 325 -21.13 4.11 -23.72
C ILE A 325 -20.06 3.40 -22.89
N PRO A 326 -20.39 2.86 -21.71
CA PRO A 326 -19.43 2.13 -20.90
C PRO A 326 -19.08 0.77 -21.52
N ARG A 327 -17.79 0.42 -21.49
CA ARG A 327 -17.26 -0.84 -22.04
C ARG A 327 -16.22 -1.43 -21.11
N TYR A 328 -16.38 -2.71 -20.82
CA TYR A 328 -15.38 -3.51 -20.12
C TYR A 328 -14.47 -4.19 -21.14
N LEU A 329 -13.20 -3.80 -21.13
CA LEU A 329 -12.15 -4.38 -21.95
C LEU A 329 -11.43 -5.46 -21.14
N ALA A 330 -11.80 -6.72 -21.35
CA ALA A 330 -11.13 -7.87 -20.76
C ALA A 330 -9.78 -8.07 -21.47
N TYR A 331 -8.68 -8.04 -20.72
CA TYR A 331 -7.34 -8.23 -21.28
C TYR A 331 -6.65 -9.49 -20.74
N ASP A 332 -7.11 -10.07 -19.64
CA ASP A 332 -6.60 -11.34 -19.13
C ASP A 332 -7.70 -12.19 -18.43
N ILE A 333 -7.43 -13.48 -18.26
CA ILE A 333 -8.31 -14.44 -17.58
C ILE A 333 -7.50 -15.32 -16.62
N ILE A 334 -7.93 -15.36 -15.36
CA ILE A 334 -7.24 -16.10 -14.30
C ILE A 334 -7.87 -17.49 -14.11
N LYS A 335 -9.21 -17.54 -14.11
CA LYS A 335 -9.98 -18.76 -13.85
C LYS A 335 -11.12 -18.87 -14.85
N PHE A 336 -11.42 -20.08 -15.34
CA PHE A 336 -12.57 -20.35 -16.20
C PHE A 336 -13.28 -21.62 -15.75
N GLU A 337 -14.55 -21.52 -15.32
CA GLU A 337 -15.33 -22.63 -14.75
C GLU A 337 -14.54 -23.46 -13.70
N GLY A 338 -13.75 -22.80 -12.86
CA GLY A 338 -12.91 -23.44 -11.84
C GLY A 338 -11.58 -24.02 -12.33
N GLN A 339 -11.26 -23.92 -13.63
CA GLN A 339 -9.96 -24.32 -14.20
C GLN A 339 -8.93 -23.19 -14.09
N ASP A 340 -7.67 -23.56 -13.77
CA ASP A 340 -6.53 -22.63 -13.65
C ASP A 340 -5.98 -22.18 -15.01
N VAL A 341 -6.75 -21.37 -15.74
CA VAL A 341 -6.30 -20.84 -17.04
C VAL A 341 -5.13 -19.85 -16.88
N GLY A 342 -5.04 -19.16 -15.73
CA GLY A 342 -3.95 -18.23 -15.42
C GLY A 342 -2.56 -18.87 -15.43
N LYS A 343 -2.43 -20.18 -15.21
CA LYS A 343 -1.14 -20.89 -15.28
C LYS A 343 -0.67 -21.17 -16.71
N SER A 344 -1.55 -21.03 -17.69
CA SER A 344 -1.25 -21.23 -19.11
C SER A 344 -0.63 -19.98 -19.74
N SER A 345 -0.08 -20.15 -20.94
CA SER A 345 0.50 -19.04 -21.70
C SER A 345 -0.52 -17.97 -22.08
N PHE A 346 -0.13 -16.71 -21.91
CA PHE A 346 -0.98 -15.56 -22.22
C PHE A 346 -1.52 -15.58 -23.66
N SER A 347 -0.61 -15.74 -24.64
CA SER A 347 -0.95 -15.88 -26.04
C SER A 347 -0.34 -17.18 -26.59
N PRO A 348 -1.14 -18.05 -27.23
CA PRO A 348 -2.53 -17.83 -27.63
C PRO A 348 -3.59 -18.21 -26.57
N ILE A 349 -3.25 -18.98 -25.53
CA ILE A 349 -4.24 -19.73 -24.74
C ILE A 349 -5.21 -18.83 -23.97
N ARG A 350 -4.72 -17.93 -23.11
CA ARG A 350 -5.60 -17.08 -22.27
C ARG A 350 -6.44 -16.12 -23.11
N LEU A 351 -5.83 -15.46 -24.11
CA LEU A 351 -6.54 -14.56 -25.03
C LEU A 351 -7.61 -15.29 -25.86
N SER A 352 -7.30 -16.46 -26.41
CA SER A 352 -8.28 -17.27 -27.14
C SER A 352 -9.38 -17.82 -26.25
N CYS A 353 -9.12 -18.05 -24.96
CA CYS A 353 -10.14 -18.42 -23.99
C CYS A 353 -11.15 -17.28 -23.79
N ILE A 354 -10.68 -16.03 -23.62
CA ILE A 354 -11.56 -14.86 -23.51
C ILE A 354 -12.41 -14.69 -24.77
N ASP A 355 -11.80 -14.77 -25.96
CA ASP A 355 -12.55 -14.63 -27.22
C ASP A 355 -13.60 -15.74 -27.36
N ASN A 356 -13.17 -17.00 -27.34
CA ASN A 356 -14.02 -18.14 -27.69
C ASN A 356 -15.06 -18.49 -26.61
N GLU A 357 -14.74 -18.30 -25.34
CA GLU A 357 -15.58 -18.75 -24.22
C GLU A 357 -16.39 -17.62 -23.58
N ILE A 358 -15.97 -16.35 -23.75
CA ILE A 358 -16.69 -15.19 -23.17
C ILE A 358 -17.32 -14.32 -24.27
N VAL A 359 -16.53 -13.85 -25.24
CA VAL A 359 -17.00 -12.84 -26.21
C VAL A 359 -17.87 -13.45 -27.30
N GLN A 360 -17.40 -14.51 -27.98
CA GLN A 360 -18.14 -15.15 -29.07
C GLN A 360 -19.49 -15.73 -28.64
N PRO A 361 -19.63 -16.41 -27.49
CA PRO A 361 -20.92 -16.93 -27.03
C PRO A 361 -21.93 -15.82 -26.74
N ARG A 362 -21.47 -14.68 -26.19
CA ARG A 362 -22.31 -13.49 -25.99
C ARG A 362 -22.76 -12.89 -27.32
N HIS A 363 -21.86 -12.73 -28.28
CA HIS A 363 -22.25 -12.27 -29.63
C HIS A 363 -23.25 -13.21 -30.31
N LYS A 364 -23.08 -14.52 -30.16
CA LYS A 364 -24.04 -15.51 -30.69
C LYS A 364 -25.41 -15.36 -30.02
N ALA A 365 -25.45 -15.27 -28.69
CA ALA A 365 -26.71 -15.07 -27.95
C ALA A 365 -27.38 -13.73 -28.27
N MET A 366 -26.61 -12.67 -28.55
CA MET A 366 -27.14 -11.38 -29.02
C MET A 366 -27.75 -11.50 -30.42
N LYS A 367 -27.09 -12.20 -31.35
CA LYS A 367 -27.63 -12.46 -32.71
C LYS A 367 -28.92 -13.28 -32.69
N GLU A 368 -29.04 -14.21 -31.74
CA GLU A 368 -30.23 -15.04 -31.53
C GLU A 368 -31.34 -14.32 -30.71
N GLY A 369 -31.14 -13.06 -30.33
CA GLY A 369 -32.13 -12.29 -29.57
C GLY A 369 -32.30 -12.72 -28.10
N ARG A 370 -31.42 -13.57 -27.58
CA ARG A 370 -31.44 -14.05 -26.18
C ARG A 370 -30.86 -13.03 -25.20
N ILE A 371 -29.99 -12.14 -25.71
CA ILE A 371 -29.40 -11.02 -24.97
C ILE A 371 -29.75 -9.74 -25.73
N ASP A 372 -30.44 -8.82 -25.05
CA ASP A 372 -30.65 -7.47 -25.53
C ASP A 372 -29.48 -6.58 -25.10
N LYS A 373 -28.73 -6.07 -26.07
CA LYS A 373 -27.56 -5.22 -25.87
C LYS A 373 -27.90 -3.89 -25.21
N GLU A 374 -29.10 -3.36 -25.41
CA GLU A 374 -29.50 -2.06 -24.83
C GLU A 374 -29.90 -2.18 -23.36
N SER A 375 -30.32 -3.38 -22.94
CA SER A 375 -30.67 -3.69 -21.54
C SER A 375 -29.47 -3.94 -20.64
N GLU A 376 -28.29 -4.24 -21.21
CA GLU A 376 -27.08 -4.52 -20.43
C GLU A 376 -26.42 -3.22 -19.91
N PRO A 377 -25.86 -3.24 -18.68
CA PRO A 377 -25.27 -2.04 -18.08
C PRO A 377 -24.04 -1.53 -18.83
N PHE A 378 -23.26 -2.44 -19.43
CA PHE A 378 -22.10 -2.11 -20.26
C PHE A 378 -21.76 -3.25 -21.21
N SER A 379 -21.08 -2.92 -22.31
CA SER A 379 -20.62 -3.94 -23.27
C SER A 379 -19.29 -4.56 -22.84
N ILE A 380 -19.07 -5.84 -23.15
CA ILE A 380 -17.82 -6.55 -22.86
C ILE A 380 -17.11 -6.86 -24.17
N ARG A 381 -15.82 -6.55 -24.24
CA ARG A 381 -14.97 -6.80 -25.41
C ARG A 381 -13.62 -7.35 -24.98
N LEU A 382 -13.02 -8.15 -25.85
CA LEU A 382 -11.61 -8.52 -25.73
C LEU A 382 -10.73 -7.31 -26.08
N LYS A 383 -9.77 -6.99 -25.21
CA LYS A 383 -8.68 -6.07 -25.54
C LYS A 383 -7.71 -6.78 -26.47
N GLN A 384 -7.52 -6.22 -27.66
CA GLN A 384 -6.63 -6.81 -28.66
C GLN A 384 -5.17 -6.62 -28.27
N PHE A 385 -4.37 -7.65 -28.51
CA PHE A 385 -2.92 -7.66 -28.34
C PHE A 385 -2.27 -8.05 -29.65
N TRP A 386 -1.22 -7.34 -30.01
CA TRP A 386 -0.52 -7.49 -31.27
C TRP A 386 0.93 -7.91 -31.04
N ASN A 387 1.61 -8.24 -32.14
CA ASN A 387 3.06 -8.41 -32.11
C ASN A 387 3.73 -7.06 -31.77
N ILE A 388 4.82 -7.09 -31.00
CA ILE A 388 5.61 -5.90 -30.63
C ILE A 388 6.02 -5.03 -31.83
N THR A 389 6.19 -5.61 -33.02
CA THR A 389 6.48 -4.86 -34.25
C THR A 389 5.39 -3.83 -34.61
N GLN A 390 4.17 -4.02 -34.12
CA GLN A 390 3.06 -3.09 -34.35
C GLN A 390 3.01 -1.94 -33.32
N ALA A 391 3.95 -1.86 -32.38
CA ALA A 391 4.01 -0.77 -31.40
C ALA A 391 3.99 0.62 -32.07
N GLY A 392 4.73 0.80 -33.16
CA GLY A 392 4.71 2.06 -33.93
C GLY A 392 3.35 2.40 -34.53
N ASN A 393 2.61 1.39 -35.01
CA ASN A 393 1.25 1.59 -35.55
C ASN A 393 0.25 1.95 -34.46
N LEU A 394 0.39 1.38 -33.25
CA LEU A 394 -0.47 1.68 -32.10
C LEU A 394 -0.29 3.10 -31.58
N LEU A 395 0.89 3.69 -31.79
CA LEU A 395 1.19 5.09 -31.44
C LEU A 395 0.82 6.08 -32.54
N GLY A 396 0.46 5.60 -33.73
CA GLY A 396 0.14 6.46 -34.86
C GLY A 396 -1.28 7.03 -34.80
N ASP A 397 -1.46 8.24 -35.36
CA ASP A 397 -2.72 8.98 -35.37
C ASP A 397 -3.91 8.19 -35.94
N LYS A 398 -3.66 7.27 -36.89
CA LYS A 398 -4.71 6.42 -37.47
C LYS A 398 -5.37 5.56 -36.41
N PHE A 399 -4.58 4.99 -35.50
CA PHE A 399 -5.08 4.11 -34.46
C PHE A 399 -5.77 4.91 -33.35
N SER A 400 -5.20 6.04 -32.93
CA SER A 400 -5.83 6.95 -31.96
C SER A 400 -7.18 7.46 -32.43
N LYS A 401 -7.38 7.69 -33.75
CA LYS A 401 -8.68 8.06 -34.32
C LYS A 401 -9.69 6.90 -34.37
N MET A 402 -9.22 5.66 -34.40
CA MET A 402 -10.10 4.48 -34.30
C MET A 402 -10.56 4.24 -32.86
N LEU A 403 -9.77 4.68 -31.88
CA LEU A 403 -10.17 4.68 -30.47
C LEU A 403 -11.08 5.88 -30.20
N SER A 404 -12.13 5.67 -29.42
CA SER A 404 -13.01 6.76 -28.97
C SER A 404 -12.45 7.52 -27.75
N HIS A 405 -11.23 7.20 -27.35
CA HIS A 405 -10.48 7.78 -26.23
C HIS A 405 -8.98 7.80 -26.56
N GLU A 406 -8.25 8.75 -25.99
CA GLU A 406 -6.83 8.94 -26.29
C GLU A 406 -5.98 7.86 -25.59
N PRO A 407 -5.12 7.12 -26.32
CA PRO A 407 -4.24 6.14 -25.70
C PRO A 407 -3.14 6.83 -24.87
N ASP A 408 -3.07 6.50 -23.58
CA ASP A 408 -2.13 7.08 -22.60
C ASP A 408 -0.72 6.42 -22.66
N GLY A 409 -0.54 5.40 -23.50
CA GLY A 409 0.73 4.71 -23.68
C GLY A 409 0.57 3.29 -24.20
N LEU A 410 1.54 2.43 -23.90
CA LEU A 410 1.57 1.02 -24.29
C LEU A 410 1.70 0.11 -23.07
N ILE A 411 1.17 -1.10 -23.20
CA ILE A 411 1.36 -2.19 -22.25
C ILE A 411 2.01 -3.37 -22.97
N PHE A 412 3.08 -3.89 -22.38
CA PHE A 412 3.83 -5.04 -22.88
C PHE A 412 3.61 -6.21 -21.93
N GLN A 413 2.97 -7.26 -22.46
CA GLN A 413 2.64 -8.48 -21.73
C GLN A 413 3.50 -9.63 -22.27
N PRO A 414 4.21 -10.39 -21.41
CA PRO A 414 4.90 -11.60 -21.85
C PRO A 414 3.92 -12.60 -22.47
N SER A 415 4.31 -13.20 -23.60
CA SER A 415 3.42 -14.09 -24.36
C SER A 415 3.27 -15.47 -23.71
N ILE A 416 4.31 -15.97 -23.05
CA ILE A 416 4.39 -17.35 -22.55
C ILE A 416 4.10 -17.42 -21.05
N ASP A 417 4.44 -16.38 -20.30
CA ASP A 417 4.45 -16.44 -18.83
C ASP A 417 3.04 -16.64 -18.23
N PRO A 418 2.97 -17.36 -17.09
CA PRO A 418 1.74 -17.46 -16.31
C PRO A 418 1.35 -16.10 -15.71
N TYR A 419 0.08 -15.99 -15.31
CA TYR A 419 -0.43 -14.83 -14.58
C TYR A 419 0.20 -14.76 -13.19
N VAL A 420 0.67 -13.57 -12.80
CA VAL A 420 1.28 -13.31 -11.49
C VAL A 420 0.45 -12.28 -10.74
N ALA A 421 0.00 -12.64 -9.54
CA ALA A 421 -0.73 -11.73 -8.65
C ALA A 421 0.21 -10.68 -8.04
N GLY A 422 -0.32 -9.48 -7.75
CA GLY A 422 0.48 -8.39 -7.16
C GLY A 422 1.51 -7.80 -8.12
N ARG A 423 2.62 -7.26 -7.61
CA ARG A 423 3.63 -6.57 -8.42
C ARG A 423 4.37 -7.55 -9.34
N CYS A 424 4.30 -7.32 -10.66
CA CYS A 424 4.97 -8.15 -11.65
C CYS A 424 6.04 -7.34 -12.39
N MET A 425 7.30 -7.77 -12.27
CA MET A 425 8.45 -7.14 -12.94
C MET A 425 8.47 -7.40 -14.45
N GLU A 426 7.77 -8.44 -14.89
CA GLU A 426 7.76 -8.88 -16.29
C GLU A 426 6.73 -8.14 -17.15
N VAL A 427 5.68 -7.58 -16.54
CA VAL A 427 4.67 -6.80 -17.29
C VAL A 427 5.05 -5.33 -17.25
N LEU A 428 5.34 -4.77 -18.43
CA LEU A 428 5.87 -3.43 -18.56
C LEU A 428 4.79 -2.48 -19.06
N LYS A 429 4.61 -1.34 -18.39
CA LYS A 429 3.83 -0.21 -18.89
C LYS A 429 4.79 0.87 -19.38
N TRP A 430 4.61 1.31 -20.62
CA TRP A 430 5.36 2.42 -21.18
C TRP A 430 4.41 3.59 -21.40
N LYS A 431 4.87 4.79 -21.05
CA LYS A 431 4.18 6.04 -21.32
C LYS A 431 5.16 6.98 -22.02
N PRO A 432 4.69 7.80 -22.98
CA PRO A 432 5.49 8.90 -23.49
C PRO A 432 6.01 9.77 -22.34
N PRO A 433 7.26 10.26 -22.38
CA PRO A 433 7.80 11.13 -21.33
C PRO A 433 6.94 12.37 -21.05
N SER A 434 6.24 12.87 -22.08
CA SER A 434 5.29 13.99 -21.99
C SER A 434 4.06 13.69 -21.12
N HIS A 435 3.70 12.41 -20.94
CA HIS A 435 2.51 11.95 -20.21
C HIS A 435 2.82 11.34 -18.84
N ASN A 436 4.08 11.42 -18.39
CA ASN A 436 4.46 10.99 -17.06
C ASN A 436 4.03 12.03 -16.01
N SER A 437 3.26 11.56 -15.04
CA SER A 437 2.72 12.35 -13.94
C SER A 437 2.73 11.56 -12.63
N VAL A 438 2.72 12.27 -11.51
CA VAL A 438 2.64 11.70 -10.17
C VAL A 438 1.55 12.41 -9.40
N ASP A 439 0.76 11.64 -8.63
CA ASP A 439 -0.26 12.17 -7.74
C ASP A 439 0.34 12.46 -6.36
N PHE A 440 0.34 13.72 -5.96
CA PHE A 440 0.87 14.20 -4.69
C PHE A 440 -0.24 14.74 -3.79
N LYS A 441 -0.03 14.70 -2.48
CA LYS A 441 -0.80 15.51 -1.53
C LYS A 441 -0.14 16.89 -1.44
N LEU A 442 -0.87 17.95 -1.79
CA LEU A 442 -0.38 19.32 -1.75
C LEU A 442 -0.59 19.91 -0.35
N LYS A 443 0.48 20.43 0.26
CA LYS A 443 0.41 21.25 1.48
C LYS A 443 1.01 22.62 1.20
N ILE A 444 0.22 23.68 1.36
CA ILE A 444 0.67 25.05 1.11
C ILE A 444 1.24 25.61 2.41
N VAL A 445 2.51 26.02 2.39
CA VAL A 445 3.20 26.61 3.54
C VAL A 445 3.78 27.98 3.18
N MET A 446 3.88 28.86 4.17
CA MET A 446 4.60 30.12 4.04
C MET A 446 6.07 29.84 4.34
N GLU A 447 6.93 29.99 3.35
CA GLU A 447 8.38 29.97 3.56
C GLU A 447 8.81 31.39 3.94
N GLY A 448 9.34 31.55 5.15
CA GLY A 448 9.85 32.80 5.69
C GLY A 448 10.94 32.54 6.74
N GLY A 449 11.85 33.50 6.90
CA GLY A 449 13.00 33.45 7.82
C GLY A 449 13.75 34.78 7.80
N GLU A 450 14.72 34.96 8.69
CA GLU A 450 15.54 36.18 8.72
C GLU A 450 16.26 36.38 7.38
N GLY A 451 15.97 37.49 6.69
CA GLY A 451 16.54 37.82 5.38
C GLY A 451 15.84 37.18 4.17
N ILE A 452 14.77 36.39 4.34
CA ILE A 452 14.01 35.77 3.24
C ILE A 452 12.65 36.45 3.09
N LEU A 453 12.35 36.95 1.89
CA LEU A 453 11.04 37.54 1.59
C LEU A 453 9.95 36.47 1.69
N PRO A 454 8.91 36.64 2.53
CA PRO A 454 7.91 35.60 2.78
C PRO A 454 7.18 35.24 1.49
N ARG A 455 7.23 33.96 1.11
CA ARG A 455 6.61 33.45 -0.13
C ARG A 455 5.82 32.17 0.14
N LYS A 456 4.68 32.02 -0.55
CA LYS A 456 3.88 30.79 -0.51
C LYS A 456 4.49 29.73 -1.40
N ILE A 457 4.83 28.58 -0.83
CA ILE A 457 5.31 27.41 -1.57
C ILE A 457 4.35 26.23 -1.37
N GLY A 458 4.22 25.39 -2.40
CA GLY A 458 3.49 24.14 -2.32
C GLY A 458 4.45 22.99 -2.06
N GLN A 459 4.34 22.35 -0.91
CA GLN A 459 5.06 21.11 -0.60
C GLN A 459 4.27 19.92 -1.13
N LEU A 460 4.94 19.02 -1.85
CA LEU A 460 4.36 17.83 -2.48
C LEU A 460 4.72 16.60 -1.68
N PHE A 461 3.73 15.91 -1.12
CA PHE A 461 3.91 14.71 -0.30
C PHE A 461 3.47 13.45 -1.05
N VAL A 462 4.18 12.34 -0.78
CA VAL A 462 3.91 11.00 -1.30
C VAL A 462 3.61 10.05 -0.14
N GLY A 463 2.89 8.96 -0.40
CA GLY A 463 2.59 7.95 0.63
C GLY A 463 3.84 7.22 1.09
N GLY A 464 4.05 7.13 2.40
CA GLY A 464 5.22 6.47 3.00
C GLY A 464 6.46 7.37 3.16
N LEU A 465 6.32 8.69 2.98
CA LEU A 465 7.36 9.66 3.31
C LEU A 465 6.76 10.85 4.06
N GLU A 466 7.33 11.20 5.22
CA GLU A 466 6.87 12.32 6.06
C GLU A 466 7.49 13.65 5.66
N THR A 467 8.59 13.63 4.90
CA THR A 467 9.19 14.81 4.31
C THR A 467 8.58 15.12 2.93
N PRO A 468 8.56 16.40 2.51
CA PRO A 468 8.11 16.74 1.18
C PRO A 468 9.02 16.11 0.14
N PHE A 469 8.44 15.34 -0.79
CA PHE A 469 9.16 14.73 -1.90
C PHE A 469 9.72 15.79 -2.85
N ALA A 470 8.96 16.86 -3.06
CA ALA A 470 9.36 18.00 -3.86
C ALA A 470 8.59 19.27 -3.47
N SER A 471 8.96 20.39 -4.06
CA SER A 471 8.23 21.66 -3.92
C SER A 471 7.80 22.20 -5.29
N MET A 472 6.74 23.00 -5.29
CA MET A 472 6.24 23.68 -6.49
C MET A 472 5.82 25.12 -6.16
N LYS A 473 5.86 25.97 -7.19
CA LYS A 473 5.35 27.36 -7.09
C LYS A 473 3.83 27.35 -7.07
N ILE A 474 3.24 28.12 -6.15
CA ILE A 474 1.78 28.27 -6.07
C ILE A 474 1.30 29.22 -7.17
N THR A 475 0.38 28.74 -8.00
CA THR A 475 -0.35 29.54 -8.99
C THR A 475 -1.75 29.89 -8.48
N LYS A 476 -2.51 30.70 -9.23
CA LYS A 476 -3.91 31.00 -8.90
C LYS A 476 -4.76 29.72 -8.82
N ALA A 477 -4.51 28.75 -9.72
CA ALA A 477 -5.25 27.49 -9.79
C ALA A 477 -4.99 26.55 -8.61
N THR A 478 -3.79 26.56 -8.03
CA THR A 478 -3.42 25.67 -6.92
C THR A 478 -3.70 26.24 -5.54
N ARG A 479 -4.10 27.51 -5.44
CA ARG A 479 -4.23 28.23 -4.17
C ARG A 479 -5.30 27.64 -3.25
N GLU A 480 -6.36 27.09 -3.82
CA GLU A 480 -7.51 26.51 -3.10
C GLU A 480 -7.38 24.99 -2.90
N LEU A 481 -6.30 24.38 -3.40
CA LEU A 481 -6.10 22.92 -3.38
C LEU A 481 -5.27 22.45 -2.17
N ASN A 482 -5.25 23.21 -1.08
CA ASN A 482 -4.50 22.85 0.12
C ASN A 482 -5.07 21.56 0.76
N ASN A 483 -4.19 20.64 1.15
CA ASN A 483 -4.47 19.30 1.66
C ASN A 483 -5.19 18.36 0.68
N LYS A 484 -5.34 18.73 -0.59
CA LYS A 484 -5.96 17.89 -1.62
C LYS A 484 -4.92 17.08 -2.40
N ILE A 485 -5.39 16.04 -3.10
CA ILE A 485 -4.57 15.23 -4.00
C ILE A 485 -4.61 15.86 -5.39
N ILE A 486 -3.43 16.14 -5.92
CA ILE A 486 -3.23 16.77 -7.22
C ILE A 486 -2.32 15.91 -8.09
N GLU A 487 -2.58 15.92 -9.39
CA GLU A 487 -1.70 15.32 -10.38
C GLU A 487 -0.73 16.37 -10.91
N CYS A 488 0.57 16.06 -10.86
CA CYS A 488 1.62 16.93 -11.33
C CYS A 488 2.47 16.26 -12.41
N LYS A 489 2.92 17.04 -13.38
CA LYS A 489 3.96 16.66 -14.36
C LYS A 489 5.23 17.45 -14.12
N ILE A 490 6.37 16.93 -14.55
CA ILE A 490 7.59 17.72 -14.61
C ILE A 490 7.62 18.52 -15.91
N HIS A 491 8.03 19.78 -15.83
CA HIS A 491 8.38 20.62 -16.98
C HIS A 491 9.59 21.46 -16.59
N ASP A 492 10.65 21.45 -17.41
CA ASP A 492 11.93 22.15 -17.12
C ASP A 492 12.47 21.87 -15.70
N ASN A 493 12.43 20.59 -15.29
CA ASN A 493 12.85 20.14 -13.96
C ASN A 493 12.06 20.75 -12.78
N GLN A 494 10.86 21.31 -13.04
CA GLN A 494 9.94 21.83 -12.02
C GLN A 494 8.58 21.12 -12.09
N TRP A 495 8.00 20.81 -10.94
CA TRP A 495 6.67 20.22 -10.87
C TRP A 495 5.59 21.26 -11.18
N THR A 496 4.74 20.93 -12.16
CA THR A 496 3.63 21.76 -12.61
C THR A 496 2.31 21.02 -12.39
N PHE A 497 1.31 21.74 -11.87
CA PHE A 497 -0.04 21.22 -11.68
C PHE A 497 -0.71 20.87 -13.01
N MET A 498 -1.38 19.72 -13.05
CA MET A 498 -2.22 19.31 -14.18
C MET A 498 -3.71 19.39 -13.82
N ARG A 499 -4.14 18.63 -12.80
CA ARG A 499 -5.54 18.55 -12.39
C ARG A 499 -5.68 18.10 -10.93
N GLU A 500 -6.85 18.33 -10.35
CA GLU A 500 -7.26 17.75 -9.07
C GLU A 500 -7.69 16.29 -9.27
N ARG A 501 -7.31 15.40 -8.35
CA ARG A 501 -7.69 13.98 -8.34
C ARG A 501 -8.73 13.73 -7.27
N THR A 502 -10.00 14.03 -7.58
CA THR A 502 -11.13 13.75 -6.70
C THR A 502 -11.45 12.25 -6.60
N ASP A 503 -10.99 11.46 -7.58
CA ASP A 503 -11.15 10.01 -7.65
C ASP A 503 -10.19 9.24 -6.73
N LYS A 504 -9.23 9.93 -6.09
CA LYS A 504 -8.20 9.30 -5.26
C LYS A 504 -8.32 9.75 -3.81
N SER A 505 -8.27 8.77 -2.90
CA SER A 505 -8.23 9.03 -1.46
C SER A 505 -6.81 9.19 -0.91
N PHE A 506 -5.79 8.66 -1.60
CA PHE A 506 -4.39 8.69 -1.15
C PHE A 506 -3.41 9.10 -2.28
N PRO A 507 -2.30 9.81 -1.97
CA PRO A 507 -1.25 10.09 -2.94
C PRO A 507 -0.54 8.80 -3.37
N ASN A 508 0.26 8.87 -4.45
CA ASN A 508 1.07 7.72 -4.85
C ASN A 508 2.09 7.36 -3.76
N SER A 509 2.41 6.07 -3.62
CA SER A 509 3.49 5.61 -2.74
C SER A 509 4.85 6.18 -3.16
N TYR A 510 5.77 6.31 -2.21
CA TYR A 510 7.16 6.74 -2.47
C TYR A 510 7.80 5.92 -3.59
N ASN A 511 7.66 4.60 -3.56
CA ASN A 511 8.20 3.71 -4.59
C ASN A 511 7.63 4.02 -5.99
N THR A 512 6.33 4.32 -6.07
CA THR A 512 5.68 4.71 -7.33
C THR A 512 6.20 6.06 -7.83
N ALA A 513 6.27 7.06 -6.93
CA ALA A 513 6.76 8.40 -7.28
C ALA A 513 8.23 8.37 -7.72
N GLN A 514 9.07 7.63 -7.00
CA GLN A 514 10.48 7.43 -7.35
C GLN A 514 10.65 6.72 -8.69
N ALA A 515 9.83 5.70 -8.97
CA ALA A 515 9.86 5.00 -10.26
C ALA A 515 9.50 5.94 -11.41
N VAL A 516 8.46 6.77 -11.26
CA VAL A 516 8.09 7.77 -12.28
C VAL A 516 9.17 8.84 -12.42
N TYR A 517 9.73 9.32 -11.32
CA TYR A 517 10.84 10.28 -11.35
C TYR A 517 12.07 9.73 -12.08
N ASN A 518 12.42 8.46 -11.85
CA ASN A 518 13.49 7.79 -12.56
C ASN A 518 13.18 7.64 -14.06
N SER A 519 11.95 7.27 -14.42
CA SER A 519 11.50 7.21 -15.83
C SER A 519 11.50 8.58 -16.53
N ILE A 520 11.37 9.66 -15.76
CA ILE A 520 11.49 11.04 -16.26
C ILE A 520 12.96 11.43 -16.46
N ARG A 521 13.84 11.07 -15.51
CA ARG A 521 15.27 11.43 -15.53
C ARG A 521 16.01 10.75 -16.68
N ASP A 522 15.70 9.49 -16.94
CA ASP A 522 16.28 8.73 -18.04
C ASP A 522 15.19 8.08 -18.90
N PRO A 523 14.56 8.85 -19.80
CA PRO A 523 13.38 8.42 -20.51
C PRO A 523 13.70 7.44 -21.63
N VAL A 524 12.90 6.38 -21.70
CA VAL A 524 12.71 5.57 -22.90
C VAL A 524 11.79 6.37 -23.82
N THR A 525 12.37 7.14 -24.74
CA THR A 525 11.60 7.91 -25.73
C THR A 525 10.93 6.97 -26.74
N THR A 526 9.92 7.47 -27.46
CA THR A 526 9.26 6.71 -28.53
C THR A 526 10.26 6.20 -29.56
N HIS A 527 11.22 7.03 -29.96
CA HIS A 527 12.28 6.64 -30.89
C HIS A 527 13.15 5.50 -30.34
N LYS A 528 13.66 5.64 -29.11
CA LYS A 528 14.45 4.58 -28.46
C LYS A 528 13.70 3.26 -28.37
N LEU A 529 12.41 3.30 -28.02
CA LEU A 529 11.58 2.11 -27.92
C LEU A 529 11.41 1.42 -29.27
N LEU A 530 11.07 2.18 -30.31
CA LEU A 530 10.85 1.63 -31.65
C LEU A 530 12.15 1.08 -32.26
N ASP A 531 13.26 1.80 -32.12
CA ASP A 531 14.58 1.33 -32.56
C ASP A 531 14.98 0.04 -31.85
N PHE A 532 14.72 -0.05 -30.54
CA PHE A 532 15.03 -1.25 -29.76
C PHE A 532 14.22 -2.44 -30.26
N ILE A 533 12.92 -2.26 -30.54
CA ILE A 533 12.06 -3.33 -31.08
C ILE A 533 12.48 -3.71 -32.51
N GLU A 534 12.99 -2.77 -33.30
CA GLU A 534 13.44 -3.08 -34.65
C GLU A 534 14.74 -3.90 -34.65
N GLN A 535 15.70 -3.51 -33.81
CA GLN A 535 17.07 -4.07 -33.81
C GLN A 535 17.28 -5.24 -32.85
N HIS A 536 16.60 -5.25 -31.72
CA HIS A 536 16.88 -6.14 -30.58
C HIS A 536 15.66 -6.90 -30.10
N ARG A 537 14.56 -6.96 -30.86
CA ARG A 537 13.42 -7.80 -30.46
C ARG A 537 13.81 -9.27 -30.37
N TRP A 538 13.14 -9.99 -29.48
CA TRP A 538 13.16 -11.44 -29.49
C TRP A 538 12.65 -11.98 -30.84
N LEU A 539 13.45 -12.83 -31.48
CA LEU A 539 13.10 -13.55 -32.70
C LEU A 539 12.95 -15.05 -32.35
N PRO A 540 11.92 -15.74 -32.86
CA PRO A 540 11.86 -17.18 -32.76
C PRO A 540 13.07 -17.82 -33.45
N ASP A 541 13.55 -18.96 -32.95
CA ASP A 541 14.70 -19.71 -33.52
C ASP A 541 14.55 -19.98 -35.03
N HIS A 542 13.32 -20.00 -35.55
CA HIS A 542 13.03 -20.25 -36.96
C HIS A 542 13.36 -19.07 -37.90
N ASP A 543 13.59 -17.86 -37.36
CA ASP A 543 13.96 -16.64 -38.10
C ASP A 543 15.47 -16.33 -38.01
N LEU A 544 16.24 -17.11 -37.24
CA LEU A 544 17.69 -16.96 -37.08
C LEU A 544 18.46 -17.68 -38.21
N MET A 545 18.41 -17.12 -39.43
CA MET A 545 19.12 -17.55 -40.65
C MET A 545 18.92 -19.02 -41.11
N PRO A 546 18.82 -19.29 -42.42
CA PRO A 546 18.92 -20.66 -42.92
C PRO A 546 20.32 -21.23 -42.61
N PRO A 547 20.44 -22.54 -42.30
CA PRO A 547 21.73 -23.16 -42.01
C PRO A 547 22.71 -22.93 -43.18
N PRO A 548 24.01 -22.73 -42.92
CA PRO A 548 24.98 -22.50 -43.99
C PRO A 548 24.92 -23.64 -44.99
N ASN A 549 24.82 -23.29 -46.28
CA ASN A 549 24.80 -24.26 -47.37
C ASN A 549 25.94 -25.26 -47.17
N LYS A 550 25.59 -26.55 -47.00
CA LYS A 550 26.58 -27.63 -46.99
C LYS A 550 27.33 -27.56 -48.31
N ILE A 551 28.55 -27.02 -48.29
CA ILE A 551 29.49 -27.17 -49.38
C ILE A 551 29.73 -28.68 -49.49
N SER A 552 29.23 -29.29 -50.57
CA SER A 552 29.61 -30.67 -50.86
C SER A 552 31.11 -30.67 -51.14
N ARG A 553 31.87 -31.28 -50.22
CA ARG A 553 33.25 -31.65 -50.53
C ARG A 553 33.17 -32.71 -51.62
N ARG A 554 33.65 -32.36 -52.81
CA ARG A 554 33.97 -33.32 -53.88
C ARG A 554 35.07 -34.27 -53.42
#